data_AF-A0A9J8CHM9-F1
#
_entry.id   AF-A0A9J8CHM9-F1
#
_cell.length_a   1.000
_cell.length_b   1.000
_cell.length_c   1.000
_cell.angle_alpha   90.00
_cell.angle_beta   90.00
_cell.angle_gamma   90.00
#
_symmetry.space_group_name_H-M   'P 1'
#
loop_
_entity.id
_entity.type
_entity.pdbx_description
1 polymer ?
#
loop_
_entity_poly.entity_id
_entity_poly.type
_entity_poly.pdbx_seq_one_letter_code
_entity_poly.pdbx_strand_id
1 'polypeptide(L)'
;MELVNVYESDNHETCSKYNKMGLNRDGDTYANKDRKLSYTEERARNQRGLSIGNKCVVLSTVCFSLMCIFLVAAIVVLHIKLTAEREVQATHMLQSSSRDQKEKDLLQNSFSSLSQKNLELETRVKDLTTEKDQLQSSFSSLSQKKLELETRVKDLTAEKSQLQSSFSSLNQKKLELETRVKDLTTEKTQLQSNFNSLNQKKLELETRVNDLTAEKSQLQRDFNSLNEKKLELERRVTSLSEELKKEASKRGWFFVSTELKSWSDSRQYCRDHGADLIIIKSEEKQRHISSFTKERVWIGLSDRENEANMKWVDNSPLKQGFWLKGEPNDEHGNEDCIELMPSNPVLNNWNDLPCSEMRKFICEK
;
A
#
# COMPACT_ATOMS: atom_id res chain seq x y z
N MET A 1 -2.44 -28.01 -45.65
CA MET A 1 -1.76 -28.25 -46.93
C MET A 1 -0.92 -29.50 -46.72
N GLU A 2 -1.55 -30.65 -46.97
CA GLU A 2 -0.96 -31.99 -46.92
C GLU A 2 -0.08 -32.21 -48.16
N LEU A 3 1.06 -32.88 -48.00
CA LEU A 3 1.69 -33.77 -48.99
C LEU A 3 2.65 -34.68 -48.19
N VAL A 4 2.19 -35.84 -47.70
CA VAL A 4 2.09 -37.17 -48.36
C VAL A 4 3.43 -37.92 -48.37
N ASN A 5 3.49 -38.94 -47.51
CA ASN A 5 4.41 -40.07 -47.54
C ASN A 5 4.21 -40.89 -48.83
N VAL A 6 5.29 -41.43 -49.39
CA VAL A 6 5.22 -42.67 -50.19
C VAL A 6 6.32 -43.62 -49.73
N TYR A 7 5.86 -44.70 -49.10
CA TYR A 7 6.51 -46.00 -48.98
C TYR A 7 6.34 -46.73 -50.32
N GLU A 8 7.36 -47.43 -50.81
CA GLU A 8 7.13 -48.67 -51.55
C GLU A 8 8.35 -49.58 -51.48
N SER A 9 8.09 -50.82 -51.10
CA SER A 9 9.00 -51.94 -50.91
C SER A 9 8.86 -52.93 -52.06
N ASP A 10 9.88 -53.80 -52.18
CA ASP A 10 9.85 -55.12 -52.84
C ASP A 10 9.76 -55.09 -54.40
N ASN A 11 10.37 -55.97 -55.18
CA ASN A 11 10.62 -57.38 -54.98
C ASN A 11 11.43 -58.00 -56.15
N HIS A 12 11.91 -59.24 -55.95
CA HIS A 12 12.35 -60.27 -56.91
C HIS A 12 13.66 -60.07 -57.69
N GLU A 13 14.75 -60.78 -57.39
CA GLU A 13 15.00 -62.24 -57.52
C GLU A 13 15.44 -62.66 -58.93
N THR A 14 16.67 -63.18 -59.04
CA THR A 14 16.92 -64.43 -59.77
C THR A 14 18.25 -65.09 -59.37
N CYS A 15 18.10 -66.34 -58.89
CA CYS A 15 19.08 -67.38 -58.58
C CYS A 15 20.15 -67.61 -59.67
N SER A 16 21.43 -67.82 -59.31
CA SER A 16 22.05 -69.08 -58.87
C SER A 16 21.96 -70.23 -59.88
N LYS A 17 23.13 -70.68 -60.37
CA LYS A 17 23.37 -72.09 -60.73
C LYS A 17 24.76 -72.51 -60.27
N TYR A 18 24.75 -73.41 -59.29
CA TYR A 18 25.89 -74.13 -58.72
C TYR A 18 26.30 -75.33 -59.59
N ASN A 19 27.56 -75.73 -59.38
CA ASN A 19 28.21 -76.98 -59.76
C ASN A 19 27.36 -78.25 -59.62
N LYS A 20 27.61 -79.22 -60.51
CA LYS A 20 27.32 -80.64 -60.31
C LYS A 20 28.61 -81.46 -60.53
N MET A 21 29.10 -82.06 -59.45
CA MET A 21 29.99 -83.22 -59.43
C MET A 21 29.14 -84.51 -59.33
N GLY A 22 29.70 -85.63 -59.79
CA GLY A 22 29.21 -87.00 -59.55
C GLY A 22 29.12 -87.81 -60.85
N LEU A 23 30.20 -88.49 -61.27
CA LEU A 23 30.52 -89.88 -60.92
C LEU A 23 29.40 -90.87 -61.26
N ASN A 24 29.63 -91.64 -62.33
CA ASN A 24 29.28 -93.06 -62.35
C ASN A 24 30.40 -93.84 -63.04
N ARG A 25 30.81 -94.89 -62.34
CA ARG A 25 31.85 -95.87 -62.63
C ARG A 25 31.12 -97.21 -62.89
N ASP A 26 31.87 -98.16 -63.42
CA ASP A 26 31.65 -99.62 -63.40
C ASP A 26 31.15 -100.26 -64.71
N GLY A 27 31.90 -101.28 -65.13
CA GLY A 27 31.68 -102.05 -66.35
C GLY A 27 32.95 -102.79 -66.78
N ASP A 28 33.37 -103.74 -65.95
CA ASP A 28 34.63 -104.47 -65.99
C ASP A 28 34.80 -105.49 -67.14
N THR A 29 36.08 -105.72 -67.46
CA THR A 29 36.75 -106.99 -67.81
C THR A 29 36.24 -107.85 -68.97
N TYR A 30 37.14 -108.11 -69.93
CA TYR A 30 37.52 -109.49 -70.28
C TYR A 30 39.04 -109.63 -70.31
N ALA A 31 39.52 -110.48 -69.40
CA ALA A 31 40.85 -111.06 -69.33
C ALA A 31 41.02 -112.05 -70.50
N ASN A 32 42.14 -112.01 -71.24
CA ASN A 32 43.39 -112.75 -71.01
C ASN A 32 43.31 -114.24 -71.42
N LYS A 33 44.49 -114.75 -71.81
CA LYS A 33 44.90 -116.15 -72.11
C LYS A 33 44.67 -116.60 -73.55
N ASP A 34 45.55 -117.38 -74.16
CA ASP A 34 46.80 -118.05 -73.77
C ASP A 34 47.43 -118.49 -75.13
N ARG A 35 48.74 -118.33 -75.36
CA ARG A 35 49.75 -119.41 -75.25
C ARG A 35 49.53 -120.62 -76.20
N LYS A 36 50.48 -120.84 -77.12
CA LYS A 36 51.21 -122.11 -77.44
C LYS A 36 51.86 -121.98 -78.84
N LEU A 37 53.20 -122.03 -78.98
CA LEU A 37 54.15 -123.17 -78.91
C LEU A 37 54.17 -124.08 -80.15
N SER A 38 55.40 -124.31 -80.64
CA SER A 38 55.94 -125.57 -81.23
C SER A 38 56.15 -125.66 -82.75
N TYR A 39 57.44 -125.69 -83.14
CA TYR A 39 58.17 -126.64 -84.02
C TYR A 39 57.54 -127.28 -85.29
N THR A 40 58.44 -127.51 -86.26
CA THR A 40 58.37 -128.34 -87.50
C THR A 40 57.55 -127.77 -88.67
N GLU A 41 57.88 -127.91 -89.96
CA GLU A 41 59.02 -128.36 -90.77
C GLU A 41 58.68 -127.97 -92.24
N GLU A 42 59.71 -127.83 -93.09
CA GLU A 42 59.76 -128.08 -94.55
C GLU A 42 58.62 -127.66 -95.51
N ARG A 43 58.96 -127.03 -96.66
CA ARG A 43 59.26 -127.76 -97.92
C ARG A 43 59.69 -126.85 -99.08
N ALA A 44 60.66 -127.34 -99.84
CA ALA A 44 61.15 -126.80 -101.11
C ALA A 44 60.24 -127.16 -102.32
N ARG A 45 60.35 -126.41 -103.44
CA ARG A 45 60.92 -126.89 -104.74
C ARG A 45 60.40 -126.12 -105.99
N ASN A 46 61.32 -125.48 -106.74
CA ASN A 46 61.65 -125.72 -108.18
C ASN A 46 62.80 -124.76 -108.59
N GLN A 47 63.82 -125.07 -109.39
CA GLN A 47 64.17 -126.26 -110.19
C GLN A 47 65.64 -126.22 -110.71
N ARG A 48 66.31 -127.41 -110.75
CA ARG A 48 67.45 -127.91 -111.61
C ARG A 48 68.78 -127.13 -111.64
N GLY A 49 69.92 -127.66 -111.14
CA GLY A 49 70.86 -128.64 -111.78
C GLY A 49 72.00 -127.86 -112.49
N LEU A 50 73.31 -128.14 -112.48
CA LEU A 50 74.17 -129.29 -112.17
C LEU A 50 75.64 -128.78 -112.03
N SER A 51 76.44 -129.42 -111.16
CA SER A 51 77.86 -129.81 -111.30
C SER A 51 79.02 -128.81 -111.65
N ILE A 52 79.96 -128.68 -110.67
CA ILE A 52 81.46 -128.78 -110.71
C ILE A 52 82.28 -127.85 -111.63
N GLY A 53 83.26 -127.11 -111.06
CA GLY A 53 84.39 -126.56 -111.83
C GLY A 53 85.36 -125.51 -111.24
N ASN A 54 85.96 -125.73 -110.06
CA ASN A 54 87.36 -125.42 -109.67
C ASN A 54 88.07 -124.01 -109.75
N LYS A 55 88.77 -123.68 -108.62
CA LYS A 55 89.98 -122.80 -108.36
C LYS A 55 89.76 -121.27 -108.29
N CYS A 56 90.39 -120.42 -107.44
CA CYS A 56 91.56 -120.44 -106.55
C CYS A 56 91.49 -119.24 -105.53
N VAL A 57 92.13 -119.31 -104.35
CA VAL A 57 92.07 -118.33 -103.23
C VAL A 57 93.42 -117.59 -103.06
N VAL A 58 93.40 -116.38 -102.44
CA VAL A 58 94.46 -115.61 -101.71
C VAL A 58 94.64 -114.16 -102.23
N LEU A 59 93.86 -113.20 -101.70
CA LEU A 59 94.16 -111.74 -101.70
C LEU A 59 93.25 -110.86 -100.78
N SER A 60 92.12 -111.37 -100.25
CA SER A 60 91.12 -110.51 -99.57
C SER A 60 91.40 -110.19 -98.09
N THR A 61 92.26 -110.95 -97.40
CA THR A 61 92.43 -110.87 -95.93
C THR A 61 93.11 -109.58 -95.43
N VAL A 62 94.02 -108.98 -96.20
CA VAL A 62 94.72 -107.74 -95.81
C VAL A 62 93.83 -106.49 -95.90
N CYS A 63 92.84 -106.52 -96.81
CA CYS A 63 91.88 -105.43 -96.94
C CYS A 63 90.90 -105.37 -95.76
N PHE A 64 90.52 -106.52 -95.19
CA PHE A 64 89.63 -106.57 -94.03
C PHE A 64 90.29 -106.04 -92.75
N SER A 65 91.60 -106.23 -92.57
CA SER A 65 92.32 -105.69 -91.40
C SER A 65 92.49 -104.17 -91.45
N LEU A 66 92.82 -103.61 -92.62
CA LEU A 66 92.91 -102.15 -92.78
C LEU A 66 91.53 -101.49 -92.65
N MET A 67 90.49 -102.10 -93.24
CA MET A 67 89.10 -101.68 -93.04
C MET A 67 88.70 -101.70 -91.55
N CYS A 68 89.11 -102.72 -90.79
CA CYS A 68 88.86 -102.76 -89.34
C CYS A 68 89.56 -101.62 -88.58
N ILE A 69 90.80 -101.26 -88.95
CA ILE A 69 91.50 -100.15 -88.29
C ILE A 69 90.80 -98.81 -88.59
N PHE A 70 90.41 -98.57 -89.83
CA PHE A 70 89.65 -97.37 -90.19
C PHE A 70 88.26 -97.35 -89.53
N LEU A 71 87.59 -98.49 -89.43
CA LEU A 71 86.30 -98.62 -88.73
C LEU A 71 86.44 -98.38 -87.23
N VAL A 72 87.46 -98.95 -86.58
CA VAL A 72 87.74 -98.74 -85.16
C VAL A 72 88.11 -97.29 -84.90
N ALA A 73 88.94 -96.66 -85.73
CA ALA A 73 89.26 -95.25 -85.62
C ALA A 73 88.02 -94.35 -85.79
N ALA A 74 87.16 -94.65 -86.77
CA ALA A 74 85.90 -93.92 -86.97
C ALA A 74 84.94 -94.11 -85.79
N ILE A 75 84.83 -95.32 -85.24
CA ILE A 75 84.03 -95.59 -84.04
C ILE A 75 84.58 -94.84 -82.84
N VAL A 76 85.90 -94.81 -82.64
CA VAL A 76 86.55 -94.08 -81.54
C VAL A 76 86.31 -92.57 -81.68
N VAL A 77 86.50 -92.00 -82.87
CA VAL A 77 86.20 -90.58 -83.13
C VAL A 77 84.72 -90.27 -82.92
N LEU A 78 83.83 -91.14 -83.39
CA LEU A 78 82.39 -91.00 -83.17
C LEU A 78 82.05 -91.10 -81.68
N HIS A 79 82.68 -92.00 -80.93
CA HIS A 79 82.48 -92.16 -79.49
C HIS A 79 82.99 -90.95 -78.71
N ILE A 80 84.15 -90.40 -79.08
CA ILE A 80 84.69 -89.16 -78.51
C ILE A 80 83.73 -88.00 -78.79
N LYS A 81 83.23 -87.87 -80.03
CA LYS A 81 82.25 -86.84 -80.40
C LYS A 81 80.94 -86.97 -79.62
N LEU A 82 80.38 -88.19 -79.51
CA LEU A 82 79.16 -88.46 -78.75
C LEU A 82 79.34 -88.23 -77.25
N THR A 83 80.52 -88.54 -76.71
CA THR A 83 80.84 -88.32 -75.29
C THR A 83 80.98 -86.82 -75.01
N ALA A 84 81.68 -86.08 -75.88
CA ALA A 84 81.78 -84.63 -75.78
C ALA A 84 80.41 -83.93 -75.92
N GLU A 85 79.56 -84.36 -76.85
CA GLU A 85 78.19 -83.85 -76.99
C GLU A 85 77.35 -84.14 -75.73
N ARG A 86 77.46 -85.34 -75.15
CA ARG A 86 76.80 -85.69 -73.89
C ARG A 86 77.32 -84.87 -72.71
N GLU A 87 78.61 -84.61 -72.62
CA GLU A 87 79.21 -83.78 -71.57
C GLU A 87 78.79 -82.31 -71.69
N VAL A 88 78.74 -81.76 -72.91
CA VAL A 88 78.22 -80.40 -73.17
C VAL A 88 76.73 -80.33 -72.80
N GLN A 89 75.93 -81.33 -73.18
CA GLN A 89 74.51 -81.38 -72.84
C GLN A 89 74.28 -81.52 -71.33
N ALA A 90 75.08 -82.34 -70.64
CA ALA A 90 75.05 -82.45 -69.17
C ALA A 90 75.46 -81.14 -68.48
N THR A 91 76.48 -80.45 -68.99
CA THR A 91 76.94 -79.15 -68.47
C THR A 91 75.88 -78.07 -68.69
N HIS A 92 75.25 -78.04 -69.86
CA HIS A 92 74.14 -77.12 -70.15
C HIS A 92 72.92 -77.42 -69.26
N MET A 93 72.58 -78.69 -69.05
CA MET A 93 71.52 -79.09 -68.12
C MET A 93 71.84 -78.65 -66.68
N LEU A 94 73.06 -78.85 -66.19
CA LEU A 94 73.49 -78.39 -64.86
C LEU A 94 73.48 -76.86 -64.74
N GLN A 95 73.91 -76.13 -65.77
CA GLN A 95 73.84 -74.66 -65.80
C GLN A 95 72.41 -74.14 -65.85
N SER A 96 71.53 -74.79 -66.62
CA SER A 96 70.09 -74.45 -66.66
C SER A 96 69.43 -74.72 -65.31
N SER A 97 69.66 -75.90 -64.71
CA SER A 97 69.15 -76.25 -63.39
C SER A 97 69.68 -75.32 -62.29
N SER A 98 70.95 -74.91 -62.36
CA SER A 98 71.51 -73.91 -61.44
C SER A 98 70.90 -72.52 -61.63
N ARG A 99 70.59 -72.12 -62.87
CA ARG A 99 69.92 -70.84 -63.17
C ARG A 99 68.48 -70.84 -62.66
N ASP A 100 67.74 -71.91 -62.91
CA ASP A 100 66.36 -72.09 -62.43
C ASP A 100 66.31 -72.10 -60.90
N GLN A 101 67.30 -72.71 -60.23
CA GLN A 101 67.38 -72.69 -58.77
C GLN A 101 67.66 -71.28 -58.22
N LYS A 102 68.56 -70.51 -58.85
CA LYS A 102 68.81 -69.12 -58.46
C LYS A 102 67.57 -68.25 -58.65
N GLU A 103 66.82 -68.47 -59.73
CA GLU A 103 65.55 -67.77 -59.98
C GLU A 103 64.50 -68.15 -58.93
N LYS A 104 64.40 -69.44 -58.60
CA LYS A 104 63.53 -69.93 -57.52
C LYS A 104 63.90 -69.33 -56.16
N ASP A 105 65.18 -69.24 -55.83
CA ASP A 105 65.64 -68.65 -54.57
C ASP A 105 65.34 -67.13 -54.52
N LEU A 106 65.52 -66.42 -55.64
CA LEU A 106 65.18 -65.00 -55.76
C LEU A 106 63.67 -64.76 -55.61
N LEU A 107 62.85 -65.60 -56.25
CA LEU A 107 61.40 -65.57 -56.12
C LEU A 107 60.96 -65.91 -54.69
N GLN A 108 61.60 -66.90 -54.05
CA GLN A 108 61.31 -67.27 -52.66
C GLN A 108 61.63 -66.13 -51.69
N ASN A 109 62.76 -65.44 -51.87
CA ASN A 109 63.13 -64.27 -51.07
C ASN A 109 62.13 -63.11 -51.27
N SER A 110 61.73 -62.86 -52.53
CA SER A 110 60.74 -61.84 -52.86
C SER A 110 59.37 -62.17 -52.26
N PHE A 111 58.94 -63.43 -52.33
CA PHE A 111 57.69 -63.91 -51.72
C PHE A 111 57.73 -63.79 -50.20
N SER A 112 58.84 -64.16 -49.57
CA SER A 112 59.01 -64.05 -48.12
C SER A 112 58.97 -62.58 -47.66
N SER A 113 59.63 -61.67 -48.40
CA SER A 113 59.57 -60.23 -48.14
C SER A 113 58.16 -59.66 -48.32
N LEU A 114 57.45 -60.06 -49.38
CA LEU A 114 56.08 -59.63 -49.64
C LEU A 114 55.12 -60.15 -48.57
N SER A 115 55.29 -61.41 -48.14
CA SER A 115 54.52 -62.00 -47.05
C SER A 115 54.72 -61.24 -45.73
N GLN A 116 55.95 -60.82 -45.43
CA GLN A 116 56.23 -60.01 -44.24
C GLN A 116 55.55 -58.65 -44.32
N LYS A 117 55.65 -57.97 -45.48
CA LYS A 117 54.95 -56.68 -45.69
C LYS A 117 53.43 -56.83 -45.59
N ASN A 118 52.88 -57.96 -46.06
CA ASN A 118 51.45 -58.22 -45.94
C ASN A 118 51.03 -58.38 -44.48
N LEU A 119 51.81 -59.10 -43.67
CA LEU A 119 51.58 -59.23 -42.23
C LEU A 119 51.69 -57.88 -41.49
N GLU A 120 52.64 -57.04 -41.88
CA GLU A 120 52.79 -55.69 -41.34
C GLU A 120 51.58 -54.81 -41.71
N LEU A 121 51.10 -54.88 -42.96
CA LEU A 121 49.89 -54.18 -43.40
C LEU A 121 48.64 -54.67 -42.65
N GLU A 122 48.49 -55.98 -42.46
CA GLU A 122 47.39 -56.55 -41.66
C GLU A 122 47.40 -56.03 -40.22
N THR A 123 48.59 -55.96 -39.60
CA THR A 123 48.75 -55.41 -38.25
C THR A 123 48.35 -53.93 -38.21
N ARG A 124 48.84 -53.13 -39.16
CA ARG A 124 48.48 -51.71 -39.27
C ARG A 124 46.99 -51.48 -39.50
N VAL A 125 46.34 -52.31 -40.31
CA VAL A 125 44.89 -52.25 -40.52
C VAL A 125 44.14 -52.53 -39.22
N LYS A 126 44.61 -53.50 -38.42
CA LYS A 126 44.01 -53.81 -37.11
C LYS A 126 44.19 -52.66 -36.12
N ASP A 127 45.38 -52.06 -36.06
CA ASP A 127 45.65 -50.92 -35.17
C ASP A 127 44.80 -49.71 -35.56
N LEU A 128 44.74 -49.37 -36.85
CA LEU A 128 43.89 -48.29 -37.36
C LEU A 128 42.39 -48.55 -37.12
N THR A 129 41.96 -49.80 -37.19
CA THR A 129 40.57 -50.18 -36.86
C THR A 129 40.29 -49.92 -35.37
N THR A 130 41.24 -50.28 -34.50
CA THR A 130 41.13 -50.03 -33.06
C THR A 130 41.08 -48.54 -32.74
N GLU A 131 41.96 -47.74 -33.36
CA GLU A 131 41.95 -46.28 -33.23
C GLU A 131 40.63 -45.66 -33.74
N LYS A 132 40.12 -46.16 -34.87
CA LYS A 132 38.82 -45.73 -35.40
C LYS A 132 37.68 -46.00 -34.40
N ASP A 133 37.65 -47.18 -33.79
CA ASP A 133 36.61 -47.54 -32.81
C ASP A 133 36.69 -46.69 -31.54
N GLN A 134 37.91 -46.38 -31.08
CA GLN A 134 38.15 -45.48 -29.95
C GLN A 134 37.71 -44.04 -30.26
N LEU A 135 38.04 -43.53 -31.44
CA LEU A 135 37.60 -42.20 -31.90
C LEU A 135 36.08 -42.15 -32.04
N GLN A 136 35.47 -43.20 -32.57
CA GLN A 136 34.02 -43.29 -32.71
C GLN A 136 33.32 -43.28 -31.34
N SER A 137 33.85 -44.02 -30.36
CA SER A 137 33.35 -44.00 -28.98
C SER A 137 33.47 -42.61 -28.34
N SER A 138 34.61 -41.94 -28.55
CA SER A 138 34.85 -40.58 -28.06
C SER A 138 33.91 -39.57 -28.69
N PHE A 139 33.65 -39.69 -30.00
CA PHE A 139 32.71 -38.84 -30.73
C PHE A 139 31.28 -39.01 -30.22
N SER A 140 30.84 -40.25 -29.99
CA SER A 140 29.52 -40.52 -29.40
C SER A 140 29.37 -39.88 -28.01
N SER A 141 30.39 -39.99 -27.16
CA SER A 141 30.38 -39.34 -25.84
C SER A 141 30.31 -37.81 -25.95
N LEU A 142 31.08 -37.21 -26.85
CA LEU A 142 31.08 -35.76 -27.06
C LEU A 142 29.73 -35.27 -27.63
N SER A 143 29.12 -36.05 -28.52
CA SER A 143 27.79 -35.78 -29.06
C SER A 143 26.72 -35.77 -27.95
N GLN A 144 26.79 -36.73 -27.02
CA GLN A 144 25.90 -36.77 -25.86
C GLN A 144 26.09 -35.55 -24.94
N LYS A 145 27.35 -35.19 -24.63
CA LYS A 145 27.66 -33.99 -23.82
C LYS A 145 27.17 -32.71 -24.48
N LYS A 146 27.26 -32.63 -25.81
CA LYS A 146 26.71 -31.50 -26.58
C LYS A 146 25.20 -31.38 -26.38
N LEU A 147 24.45 -32.49 -26.48
CA LEU A 147 23.00 -32.49 -26.27
C LEU A 147 22.61 -32.10 -24.83
N GLU A 148 23.38 -32.56 -23.85
CA GLU A 148 23.18 -32.20 -22.44
C GLU A 148 23.41 -30.69 -22.23
N LEU A 149 24.48 -30.13 -22.80
CA LEU A 149 24.76 -28.70 -22.75
C LEU A 149 23.67 -27.88 -23.46
N GLU A 150 23.19 -28.32 -24.61
CA GLU A 150 22.09 -27.66 -25.33
C GLU A 150 20.80 -27.63 -24.50
N THR A 151 20.51 -28.69 -23.75
CA THR A 151 19.37 -28.75 -22.84
C THR A 151 19.55 -27.77 -21.68
N ARG A 152 20.71 -27.79 -21.01
CA ARG A 152 21.03 -26.85 -19.92
C ARG A 152 20.95 -25.39 -20.34
N VAL A 153 21.37 -25.07 -21.58
CA VAL A 153 21.25 -23.71 -22.12
C VAL A 153 19.79 -23.30 -22.28
N LYS A 154 18.92 -24.19 -22.72
CA LYS A 154 17.47 -23.91 -22.83
C LYS A 154 16.87 -23.66 -21.45
N ASP A 155 17.17 -24.51 -20.47
CA ASP A 155 16.66 -24.37 -19.10
C ASP A 155 17.12 -23.06 -18.46
N LEU A 156 18.41 -22.75 -18.55
CA LEU A 156 18.96 -21.48 -18.04
C LEU A 156 18.36 -20.26 -18.76
N THR A 157 18.03 -20.39 -20.04
CA THR A 157 17.35 -19.31 -20.78
C THR A 157 15.93 -19.10 -20.26
N ALA A 158 15.20 -20.18 -19.98
CA ALA A 158 13.86 -20.12 -19.40
C ALA A 158 13.89 -19.50 -17.99
N GLU A 159 14.81 -19.94 -17.13
CA GLU A 159 15.03 -19.37 -15.80
C GLU A 159 15.36 -17.88 -15.86
N LYS A 160 16.24 -17.47 -16.79
CA LYS A 160 16.57 -16.06 -17.03
C LYS A 160 15.33 -15.25 -17.40
N SER A 161 14.49 -15.76 -18.30
CA SER A 161 13.24 -15.10 -18.69
C SER A 161 12.29 -14.96 -17.49
N GLN A 162 12.13 -16.00 -16.68
CA GLN A 162 11.29 -15.97 -15.48
C GLN A 162 11.81 -14.96 -14.44
N LEU A 163 13.12 -14.91 -14.23
CA LEU A 163 13.75 -13.95 -13.33
C LEU A 163 13.55 -12.51 -13.83
N GLN A 164 13.65 -12.29 -15.14
CA GLN A 164 13.42 -11.00 -15.76
C GLN A 164 11.96 -10.53 -15.57
N SER A 165 10.97 -11.42 -15.71
CA SER A 165 9.57 -11.11 -15.41
C SER A 165 9.36 -10.75 -13.93
N SER A 166 9.99 -11.52 -13.03
CA SER A 166 9.92 -11.27 -11.57
C SER A 166 10.53 -9.93 -11.19
N PHE A 167 11.66 -9.57 -11.79
CA PHE A 167 12.33 -8.28 -11.58
C PHE A 167 11.45 -7.11 -12.05
N SER A 168 10.82 -7.22 -13.23
CA SER A 168 9.90 -6.21 -13.73
C SER A 168 8.71 -5.99 -12.79
N SER A 169 8.12 -7.07 -12.25
CA SER A 169 7.03 -6.98 -11.27
C SER A 169 7.49 -6.32 -9.96
N LEU A 170 8.69 -6.67 -9.48
CA LEU A 170 9.24 -6.05 -8.27
C LEU A 170 9.50 -4.56 -8.47
N ASN A 171 10.00 -4.16 -9.63
CA ASN A 171 10.22 -2.76 -9.97
C ASN A 171 8.91 -1.98 -10.05
N GLN A 172 7.84 -2.58 -10.56
CA GLN A 172 6.51 -1.97 -10.53
C GLN A 172 6.02 -1.75 -9.09
N LYS A 173 6.13 -2.78 -8.23
CA LYS A 173 5.75 -2.66 -6.81
C LYS A 173 6.57 -1.59 -6.08
N LYS A 174 7.85 -1.46 -6.43
CA LYS A 174 8.71 -0.40 -5.89
C LYS A 174 8.17 0.99 -6.24
N LEU A 175 7.83 1.22 -7.51
CA LEU A 175 7.25 2.50 -7.96
C LEU A 175 5.92 2.79 -7.25
N GLU A 176 5.05 1.79 -7.11
CA GLU A 176 3.78 1.94 -6.37
C GLU A 176 4.01 2.33 -4.89
N LEU A 177 5.01 1.72 -4.23
CA LEU A 177 5.38 2.07 -2.87
C LEU A 177 5.97 3.49 -2.78
N GLU A 178 6.81 3.89 -3.74
CA GLU A 178 7.36 5.26 -3.80
C GLU A 178 6.24 6.31 -3.93
N THR A 179 5.23 6.05 -4.76
CA THR A 179 4.05 6.92 -4.86
C THR A 179 3.30 7.00 -3.53
N ARG A 180 3.01 5.85 -2.90
CA ARG A 180 2.31 5.82 -1.60
C ARG A 180 3.07 6.58 -0.50
N VAL A 181 4.39 6.46 -0.46
CA VAL A 181 5.23 7.21 0.51
C VAL A 181 5.11 8.71 0.27
N LYS A 182 5.09 9.17 -0.99
CA LYS A 182 4.91 10.58 -1.33
C LYS A 182 3.53 11.10 -0.91
N ASP A 183 2.48 10.33 -1.17
CA ASP A 183 1.11 10.70 -0.80
C ASP A 183 0.97 10.79 0.73
N LEU A 184 1.44 9.77 1.46
CA LEU A 184 1.45 9.79 2.93
C LEU A 184 2.28 10.93 3.52
N THR A 185 3.38 11.31 2.86
CA THR A 185 4.17 12.47 3.27
C THR A 185 3.38 13.76 3.12
N THR A 186 2.59 13.88 2.05
CA THR A 186 1.73 15.04 1.80
C THR A 186 0.56 15.10 2.80
N GLU A 187 -0.06 13.96 3.10
CA GLU A 187 -1.10 13.89 4.14
C GLU A 187 -0.52 14.29 5.50
N LYS A 188 0.66 13.78 5.85
CA LYS A 188 1.35 14.13 7.11
C LYS A 188 1.59 15.64 7.23
N THR A 189 2.05 16.31 6.17
CA THR A 189 2.29 17.76 6.22
C THR A 189 0.99 18.54 6.36
N GLN A 190 -0.09 18.10 5.70
CA GLN A 190 -1.41 18.71 5.86
C GLN A 190 -1.95 18.55 7.29
N LEU A 191 -1.84 17.34 7.86
CA LEU A 191 -2.22 17.06 9.25
C LEU A 191 -1.42 17.92 10.24
N GLN A 192 -0.11 18.08 10.01
CA GLN A 192 0.74 18.96 10.81
C GLN A 192 0.25 20.42 10.78
N SER A 193 -0.10 20.94 9.61
CA SER A 193 -0.64 22.29 9.44
C SER A 193 -1.96 22.48 10.19
N ASN A 194 -2.88 21.51 10.04
CA ASN A 194 -4.17 21.52 10.74
C ASN A 194 -3.99 21.50 12.26
N PHE A 195 -3.07 20.67 12.76
CA PHE A 195 -2.76 20.59 14.19
C PHE A 195 -2.23 21.93 14.73
N ASN A 196 -1.31 22.56 13.99
CA ASN A 196 -0.77 23.87 14.37
C ASN A 196 -1.88 24.94 14.42
N SER A 197 -2.78 24.96 13.44
CA SER A 197 -3.92 25.89 13.42
C SER A 197 -4.87 25.66 14.60
N LEU A 198 -5.16 24.39 14.92
CA LEU A 198 -6.00 24.05 16.07
C LEU A 198 -5.36 24.47 17.39
N ASN A 199 -4.05 24.31 17.53
CA ASN A 199 -3.33 24.73 18.72
C ASN A 199 -3.33 26.26 18.89
N GLN A 200 -3.28 27.03 17.79
CA GLN A 200 -3.45 28.49 17.84
C GLN A 200 -4.85 28.88 18.33
N LYS A 201 -5.90 28.28 17.75
CA LYS A 201 -7.28 28.52 18.20
C LYS A 201 -7.50 28.16 19.67
N LYS A 202 -6.84 27.10 20.16
CA LYS A 202 -6.86 26.74 21.58
C LYS A 202 -6.30 27.87 22.45
N LEU A 203 -5.15 28.42 22.08
CA LEU A 203 -4.51 29.51 22.82
C LEU A 203 -5.36 30.80 22.81
N GLU A 204 -6.00 31.10 21.67
CA GLU A 204 -6.96 32.22 21.56
C GLU A 204 -8.15 32.03 22.50
N LEU A 205 -8.71 30.81 22.56
CA LEU A 205 -9.82 30.48 23.46
C LEU A 205 -9.40 30.54 24.94
N GLU A 206 -8.22 30.05 25.29
CA GLU A 206 -7.66 30.16 26.65
C GLU A 206 -7.54 31.62 27.09
N THR A 207 -7.04 32.49 26.20
CA THR A 207 -6.94 33.93 26.45
C THR A 207 -8.32 34.54 26.70
N ARG A 208 -9.28 34.27 25.83
CA ARG A 208 -10.64 34.80 25.95
C ARG A 208 -11.36 34.31 27.22
N VAL A 209 -11.10 33.08 27.68
CA VAL A 209 -11.63 32.58 28.95
C VAL A 209 -11.06 33.35 30.13
N ASN A 210 -9.76 33.68 30.10
CA ASN A 210 -9.13 34.50 31.15
C ASN A 210 -9.72 35.91 31.19
N ASP A 211 -9.89 36.55 30.02
CA ASP A 211 -10.48 37.89 29.91
C ASP A 211 -11.91 37.91 30.45
N LEU A 212 -12.75 36.95 30.04
CA LEU A 212 -14.13 36.82 30.53
C LEU A 212 -14.18 36.55 32.04
N THR A 213 -13.20 35.82 32.58
CA THR A 213 -13.09 35.58 34.02
C THR A 213 -12.75 36.87 34.77
N ALA A 214 -11.88 37.71 34.21
CA ALA A 214 -11.54 39.01 34.76
C ALA A 214 -12.74 39.97 34.71
N GLU A 215 -13.46 40.03 33.58
CA GLU A 215 -14.69 40.82 33.43
C GLU A 215 -15.77 40.39 34.42
N LYS A 216 -16.01 39.08 34.56
CA LYS A 216 -16.94 38.54 35.57
C LYS A 216 -16.56 38.98 36.98
N SER A 217 -15.28 38.94 37.31
CA SER A 217 -14.78 39.36 38.63
C SER A 217 -14.98 40.86 38.86
N GLN A 218 -14.84 41.68 37.82
CA GLN A 218 -15.13 43.12 37.89
C GLN A 218 -16.63 43.37 38.08
N LEU A 219 -17.49 42.75 37.28
CA LEU A 219 -18.94 42.87 37.42
C LEU A 219 -19.43 42.45 38.80
N GLN A 220 -18.83 41.41 39.39
CA GLN A 220 -19.13 40.99 40.75
C GLN A 220 -18.81 42.10 41.78
N ARG A 221 -17.68 42.80 41.62
CA ARG A 221 -17.32 43.93 42.49
C ARG A 221 -18.30 45.09 42.34
N ASP A 222 -18.64 45.43 41.09
CA ASP A 222 -19.55 46.53 40.80
C ASP A 222 -20.96 46.24 41.34
N PHE A 223 -21.43 44.99 41.20
CA PHE A 223 -22.69 44.55 41.77
C PHE A 223 -22.71 44.67 43.29
N ASN A 224 -21.65 44.23 43.96
CA ASN A 224 -21.54 44.33 45.42
C ASN A 224 -21.57 45.81 45.87
N SER A 225 -20.82 46.69 45.20
CA SER A 225 -20.81 48.13 45.50
C SER A 225 -22.18 48.77 45.27
N LEU A 226 -22.89 48.39 44.20
CA LEU A 226 -24.24 48.89 43.93
C LEU A 226 -25.23 48.43 45.00
N ASN A 227 -25.11 47.19 45.47
CA ASN A 227 -25.93 46.67 46.54
C ASN A 227 -25.69 47.42 47.87
N GLU A 228 -24.44 47.78 48.18
CA GLU A 228 -24.13 48.62 49.34
C GLU A 228 -24.77 50.02 49.24
N LYS A 229 -24.67 50.67 48.08
CA LYS A 229 -25.32 51.97 47.82
C LYS A 229 -26.84 51.89 47.92
N LYS A 230 -27.43 50.79 47.43
CA LYS A 230 -28.87 50.53 47.56
C LYS A 230 -29.27 50.48 49.03
N LEU A 231 -28.56 49.71 49.85
CA LEU A 231 -28.83 49.62 51.29
C LEU A 231 -28.67 50.97 51.99
N GLU A 232 -27.69 51.78 51.59
CA GLU A 232 -27.52 53.14 52.12
C GLU A 232 -28.71 54.06 51.77
N LEU A 233 -29.16 54.02 50.51
CA LEU A 233 -30.33 54.79 50.07
C LEU A 233 -31.61 54.35 50.80
N GLU A 234 -31.84 53.06 50.98
CA GLU A 234 -32.99 52.53 51.73
C GLU A 234 -33.00 53.04 53.18
N ARG A 235 -31.82 53.09 53.84
CA ARG A 235 -31.70 53.67 55.19
C ARG A 235 -32.03 55.17 55.20
N ARG A 236 -31.53 55.93 54.22
CA ARG A 236 -31.81 57.38 54.11
C ARG A 236 -33.29 57.67 53.88
N VAL A 237 -33.93 56.91 52.99
CA VAL A 237 -35.37 57.02 52.73
C VAL A 237 -36.16 56.77 54.01
N THR A 238 -35.78 55.75 54.78
CA THR A 238 -36.42 55.44 56.06
C THR A 238 -36.25 56.58 57.07
N SER A 239 -35.03 57.12 57.22
CA SER A 239 -34.77 58.26 58.12
C SER A 239 -35.60 59.49 57.75
N LEU A 240 -35.57 59.87 56.47
CA LEU A 240 -36.32 61.02 55.97
C LEU A 240 -37.83 60.85 56.13
N SER A 241 -38.33 59.63 55.95
CA SER A 241 -39.75 59.33 56.20
C SER A 241 -40.14 59.59 57.66
N GLU A 242 -39.30 59.17 58.61
CA GLU A 242 -39.53 59.40 60.03
C GLU A 242 -39.38 60.87 60.43
N GLU A 243 -38.41 61.59 59.86
CA GLU A 243 -38.27 63.04 60.05
C GLU A 243 -39.49 63.80 59.54
N LEU A 244 -39.99 63.45 58.36
CA LEU A 244 -41.18 64.06 57.76
C LEU A 244 -42.43 63.83 58.64
N LYS A 245 -42.60 62.63 59.19
CA LYS A 245 -43.69 62.33 60.14
C LYS A 245 -43.62 63.22 61.38
N LYS A 246 -42.43 63.42 61.94
CA LYS A 246 -42.22 64.29 63.11
C LYS A 246 -42.56 65.75 62.82
N GLU A 247 -42.12 66.27 61.67
CA GLU A 247 -42.43 67.65 61.25
C GLU A 247 -43.92 67.84 60.97
N ALA A 248 -44.59 66.86 60.36
CA ALA A 248 -46.03 66.88 60.18
C ALA A 248 -46.78 66.91 61.52
N SER A 249 -46.30 66.16 62.52
CA SER A 249 -46.91 66.16 63.87
C SER A 249 -46.78 67.49 64.62
N LYS A 250 -45.78 68.34 64.31
CA LYS A 250 -45.57 69.62 65.00
C LYS A 250 -46.54 70.73 64.57
N ARG A 251 -47.13 70.64 63.37
CA ARG A 251 -47.93 71.72 62.79
C ARG A 251 -49.39 71.77 63.26
N GLY A 252 -49.84 70.81 64.08
CA GLY A 252 -51.23 70.72 64.53
C GLY A 252 -52.19 70.38 63.38
N TRP A 253 -53.34 69.77 63.68
CA TRP A 253 -54.36 69.52 62.67
C TRP A 253 -55.47 70.56 62.80
N PHE A 254 -55.57 71.45 61.81
CA PHE A 254 -56.63 72.45 61.73
C PHE A 254 -57.63 72.07 60.64
N PHE A 255 -58.91 72.30 60.92
CA PHE A 255 -59.98 72.14 59.94
C PHE A 255 -60.81 73.42 59.89
N VAL A 256 -60.94 74.02 58.71
CA VAL A 256 -61.82 75.18 58.47
C VAL A 256 -63.11 74.67 57.85
N SER A 257 -64.26 74.98 58.46
CA SER A 257 -65.55 74.51 57.98
C SER A 257 -65.92 75.13 56.63
N THR A 258 -66.66 74.37 55.83
CA THR A 258 -67.36 74.88 54.64
C THR A 258 -68.78 75.32 54.98
N GLU A 259 -69.35 74.80 56.08
CA GLU A 259 -70.70 75.10 56.55
C GLU A 259 -70.73 76.29 57.52
N LEU A 260 -71.84 77.03 57.50
CA LEU A 260 -72.14 78.07 58.47
C LEU A 260 -72.94 77.48 59.64
N LYS A 261 -72.54 77.80 60.88
CA LYS A 261 -73.20 77.33 62.10
C LYS A 261 -73.18 78.42 63.18
N SER A 262 -74.08 78.29 64.16
CA SER A 262 -73.99 79.06 65.41
C SER A 262 -72.70 78.70 66.14
N TRP A 263 -72.24 79.53 67.07
CA TRP A 263 -71.01 79.22 67.82
C TRP A 263 -71.11 77.89 68.57
N SER A 264 -72.26 77.61 69.18
CA SER A 264 -72.51 76.36 69.91
C SER A 264 -72.48 75.13 68.99
N ASP A 265 -73.15 75.21 67.85
CA ASP A 265 -73.18 74.10 66.88
C ASP A 265 -71.82 73.88 66.23
N SER A 266 -71.05 74.95 66.04
CA SER A 266 -69.67 74.90 65.55
C SER A 266 -68.77 74.15 66.53
N ARG A 267 -68.87 74.46 67.83
CA ARG A 267 -68.14 73.75 68.89
C ARG A 267 -68.53 72.28 68.95
N GLN A 268 -69.83 71.98 68.88
CA GLN A 268 -70.30 70.61 68.88
C GLN A 268 -69.78 69.83 67.67
N TYR A 269 -69.78 70.43 66.48
CA TYR A 269 -69.20 69.83 65.28
C TYR A 269 -67.73 69.47 65.50
N CYS A 270 -66.92 70.39 66.03
CA CYS A 270 -65.51 70.10 66.29
C CYS A 270 -65.35 68.91 67.25
N ARG A 271 -66.16 68.86 68.32
CA ARG A 271 -66.14 67.78 69.31
C ARG A 271 -66.55 66.43 68.76
N ASP A 272 -67.58 66.40 67.90
CA ASP A 272 -68.02 65.18 67.22
C ASP A 272 -66.92 64.59 66.31
N HIS A 273 -65.95 65.42 65.90
CA HIS A 273 -64.80 65.03 65.10
C HIS A 273 -63.50 64.88 65.92
N GLY A 274 -63.61 64.82 67.26
CA GLY A 274 -62.47 64.64 68.16
C GLY A 274 -61.53 65.85 68.22
N ALA A 275 -62.07 67.05 68.03
CA ALA A 275 -61.41 68.35 68.09
C ALA A 275 -62.20 69.32 69.00
N ASP A 276 -61.77 70.57 69.15
CA ASP A 276 -62.60 71.66 69.71
C ASP A 276 -62.40 72.93 68.86
N LEU A 277 -63.15 74.01 69.11
CA LEU A 277 -62.92 75.28 68.41
C LEU A 277 -61.50 75.79 68.66
N ILE A 278 -60.91 76.42 67.64
CA ILE A 278 -59.54 76.93 67.66
C ILE A 278 -59.27 77.83 68.88
N ILE A 279 -58.17 77.57 69.57
CA ILE A 279 -57.68 78.37 70.71
C ILE A 279 -56.47 79.18 70.26
N ILE A 280 -56.56 80.50 70.29
CA ILE A 280 -55.47 81.37 69.80
C ILE A 280 -54.84 82.12 70.97
N LYS A 281 -53.73 81.59 71.50
CA LYS A 281 -53.03 82.12 72.68
C LYS A 281 -51.68 82.79 72.38
N SER A 282 -51.25 82.81 71.12
CA SER A 282 -49.98 83.42 70.71
C SER A 282 -50.10 84.17 69.39
N GLU A 283 -49.26 85.18 69.21
CA GLU A 283 -49.15 85.92 67.96
C GLU A 283 -48.81 85.01 66.78
N GLU A 284 -47.92 84.03 66.99
CA GLU A 284 -47.57 83.03 65.98
C GLU A 284 -48.79 82.24 65.51
N LYS A 285 -49.62 81.76 66.45
CA LYS A 285 -50.85 81.02 66.12
C LYS A 285 -51.86 81.95 65.44
N GLN A 286 -52.04 83.18 65.91
CA GLN A 286 -52.91 84.17 65.25
C GLN A 286 -52.50 84.42 63.79
N ARG A 287 -51.20 84.61 63.53
CA ARG A 287 -50.65 84.78 62.17
C ARG A 287 -50.83 83.53 61.33
N HIS A 288 -50.59 82.35 61.90
CA HIS A 288 -50.75 81.08 61.18
C HIS A 288 -52.20 80.87 60.76
N ILE A 289 -53.15 80.98 61.70
CA ILE A 289 -54.59 80.83 61.42
C ILE A 289 -55.07 81.87 60.41
N SER A 290 -54.65 83.14 60.56
CA SER A 290 -55.01 84.20 59.61
C SER A 290 -54.43 83.98 58.21
N SER A 291 -53.30 83.26 58.06
CA SER A 291 -52.67 83.04 56.74
C SER A 291 -53.49 82.16 55.79
N PHE A 292 -54.37 81.32 56.33
CA PHE A 292 -55.23 80.43 55.54
C PHE A 292 -56.73 80.70 55.71
N THR A 293 -57.12 81.58 56.62
CA THR A 293 -58.53 81.95 56.84
C THR A 293 -58.95 83.03 55.86
N LYS A 294 -59.94 82.73 55.00
CA LYS A 294 -60.39 83.64 53.92
C LYS A 294 -61.71 84.34 54.21
N GLU A 295 -62.52 83.78 55.11
CA GLU A 295 -63.85 84.26 55.46
C GLU A 295 -63.95 84.42 56.98
N ARG A 296 -65.00 85.09 57.44
CA ARG A 296 -65.26 85.26 58.87
C ARG A 296 -65.53 83.91 59.52
N VAL A 297 -64.84 83.63 60.61
CA VAL A 297 -64.92 82.33 61.31
C VAL A 297 -65.11 82.51 62.81
N TRP A 298 -65.88 81.61 63.43
CA TRP A 298 -65.87 81.44 64.87
C TRP A 298 -64.53 80.92 65.36
N ILE A 299 -64.05 81.51 66.46
CA ILE A 299 -62.94 80.99 67.26
C ILE A 299 -63.46 80.52 68.63
N GLY A 300 -62.67 79.72 69.34
CA GLY A 300 -63.08 79.09 70.58
C GLY A 300 -63.12 80.03 71.80
N LEU A 301 -63.25 81.34 71.61
CA LEU A 301 -63.34 82.35 72.67
C LEU A 301 -64.79 82.81 72.82
N SER A 302 -65.24 82.94 74.07
CA SER A 302 -66.57 83.43 74.42
C SER A 302 -66.64 83.83 75.89
N ASP A 303 -67.58 84.68 76.28
CA ASP A 303 -67.92 85.00 77.68
C ASP A 303 -69.36 84.65 78.06
N ARG A 304 -70.05 83.86 77.22
CA ARG A 304 -71.40 83.28 77.43
C ARG A 304 -71.73 82.75 78.83
N GLU A 305 -70.73 82.30 79.59
CA GLU A 305 -70.93 81.78 80.94
C GLU A 305 -71.01 82.88 82.00
N ASN A 306 -70.27 83.98 81.79
CA ASN A 306 -70.19 85.11 82.70
C ASN A 306 -69.72 86.34 81.93
N GLU A 307 -70.64 87.28 81.74
CA GLU A 307 -70.43 88.56 81.05
C GLU A 307 -69.11 89.25 81.45
N ALA A 308 -68.42 89.81 80.47
CA ALA A 308 -67.10 90.43 80.58
C ALA A 308 -65.95 89.50 81.04
N ASN A 309 -66.15 88.18 81.11
CA ASN A 309 -65.11 87.20 81.48
C ASN A 309 -64.86 86.19 80.34
N MET A 310 -64.09 86.63 79.35
CA MET A 310 -63.71 85.85 78.17
C MET A 310 -62.90 84.58 78.52
N LYS A 311 -63.41 83.42 78.11
CA LYS A 311 -62.77 82.11 78.26
C LYS A 311 -62.66 81.38 76.94
N TRP A 312 -61.59 80.62 76.80
CA TRP A 312 -61.43 79.66 75.72
C TRP A 312 -62.25 78.39 75.99
N VAL A 313 -62.53 77.61 74.95
CA VAL A 313 -63.22 76.31 75.05
C VAL A 313 -62.52 75.27 75.94
N ASP A 314 -61.26 75.47 76.32
CA ASP A 314 -60.53 74.68 77.32
C ASP A 314 -60.64 75.24 78.75
N ASN A 315 -61.52 76.22 78.97
CA ASN A 315 -61.74 76.97 80.22
C ASN A 315 -60.59 77.87 80.67
N SER A 316 -59.54 78.02 79.86
CA SER A 316 -58.47 78.98 80.20
C SER A 316 -58.92 80.43 79.97
N PRO A 317 -58.49 81.38 80.80
CA PRO A 317 -58.86 82.79 80.64
C PRO A 317 -58.12 83.42 79.45
N LEU A 318 -58.73 84.45 78.87
CA LEU A 318 -58.08 85.30 77.89
C LEU A 318 -56.92 86.08 78.53
N LYS A 319 -55.70 85.93 77.98
CA LYS A 319 -54.53 86.75 78.39
C LYS A 319 -54.28 87.96 77.50
N GLN A 320 -54.47 87.78 76.20
CA GLN A 320 -54.29 88.79 75.17
C GLN A 320 -55.31 88.53 74.07
N GLY A 321 -56.05 89.57 73.67
CA GLY A 321 -56.94 89.51 72.51
C GLY A 321 -56.35 90.26 71.32
N PHE A 322 -56.72 89.82 70.12
CA PHE A 322 -56.35 90.46 68.85
C PHE A 322 -57.53 91.26 68.30
N TRP A 323 -58.10 92.11 69.14
CA TRP A 323 -59.33 92.88 68.89
C TRP A 323 -59.19 93.87 67.73
N LEU A 324 -60.23 93.93 66.90
CA LEU A 324 -60.42 95.04 65.99
C LEU A 324 -60.57 96.33 66.81
N LYS A 325 -60.17 97.46 66.23
CA LYS A 325 -60.28 98.76 66.89
C LYS A 325 -61.75 99.07 67.20
N GLY A 326 -62.10 99.07 68.48
CA GLY A 326 -63.47 99.29 68.96
C GLY A 326 -64.02 98.11 69.75
N GLU A 327 -63.43 96.92 69.57
CA GLU A 327 -63.91 95.67 70.15
C GLU A 327 -63.18 95.26 71.46
N PRO A 328 -63.80 94.44 72.32
CA PRO A 328 -65.20 94.02 72.25
C PRO A 328 -66.14 95.16 72.66
N ASN A 329 -67.24 95.35 71.91
CA ASN A 329 -68.16 96.47 72.10
C ASN A 329 -69.49 96.09 72.75
N ASP A 330 -69.80 94.79 72.82
CA ASP A 330 -71.03 94.22 73.35
C ASP A 330 -72.29 94.89 72.77
N GLU A 331 -72.41 94.88 71.44
CA GLU A 331 -73.48 95.61 70.74
C GLU A 331 -74.85 95.11 71.21
N HIS A 332 -75.62 96.00 71.84
CA HIS A 332 -76.93 95.70 72.44
C HIS A 332 -76.93 94.74 73.64
N GLY A 333 -75.77 94.43 74.23
CA GLY A 333 -75.69 93.61 75.45
C GLY A 333 -75.88 92.11 75.23
N ASN A 334 -75.47 91.57 74.07
CA ASN A 334 -75.74 90.20 73.66
C ASN A 334 -74.70 89.63 72.67
N GLU A 335 -73.44 90.08 72.72
CA GLU A 335 -72.39 89.67 71.79
C GLU A 335 -71.36 88.68 72.39
N ASP A 336 -71.80 87.59 72.98
CA ASP A 336 -70.90 86.78 73.81
C ASP A 336 -69.88 85.87 73.08
N CYS A 337 -69.80 85.92 71.74
CA CYS A 337 -69.03 84.98 70.91
C CYS A 337 -68.08 85.66 69.93
N ILE A 338 -66.87 85.14 69.78
CA ILE A 338 -65.83 85.84 69.03
C ILE A 338 -65.61 85.27 67.64
N GLU A 339 -65.72 86.14 66.63
CA GLU A 339 -65.31 85.86 65.27
C GLU A 339 -63.93 86.46 64.94
N LEU A 340 -63.22 85.79 64.02
CA LEU A 340 -62.02 86.31 63.36
C LEU A 340 -62.40 86.80 61.95
N MET A 341 -62.10 88.06 61.66
CA MET A 341 -62.39 88.73 60.39
C MET A 341 -61.13 88.94 59.53
N PRO A 342 -60.85 88.07 58.54
CA PRO A 342 -59.59 88.13 57.79
C PRO A 342 -59.43 89.38 56.91
N SER A 343 -60.50 90.17 56.69
CA SER A 343 -60.42 91.46 55.98
C SER A 343 -59.70 92.56 56.78
N ASN A 344 -59.48 92.35 58.08
CA ASN A 344 -58.81 93.30 58.97
C ASN A 344 -57.34 92.91 59.24
N PRO A 345 -56.48 93.83 59.73
CA PRO A 345 -55.08 93.52 60.03
C PRO A 345 -54.94 92.30 60.94
N VAL A 346 -53.95 91.45 60.66
CA VAL A 346 -53.80 90.11 61.29
C VAL A 346 -53.80 90.12 62.82
N LEU A 347 -53.32 91.19 63.46
CA LEU A 347 -53.28 91.31 64.92
C LEU A 347 -54.43 92.13 65.52
N ASN A 348 -55.39 92.55 64.69
CA ASN A 348 -56.51 93.42 65.05
C ASN A 348 -57.75 93.05 64.24
N ASN A 349 -58.23 91.82 64.42
CA ASN A 349 -59.30 91.27 63.59
C ASN A 349 -60.33 90.43 64.35
N TRP A 350 -60.35 90.48 65.68
CA TRP A 350 -61.40 89.84 66.47
C TRP A 350 -62.56 90.79 66.73
N ASN A 351 -63.77 90.24 66.71
CA ASN A 351 -65.02 90.93 66.96
C ASN A 351 -65.94 90.01 67.74
N ASP A 352 -66.52 90.53 68.80
CA ASP A 352 -67.62 89.93 69.54
C ASP A 352 -68.92 90.08 68.73
N LEU A 353 -69.77 89.06 68.78
CA LEU A 353 -70.95 88.96 67.91
C LEU A 353 -71.99 88.04 68.58
N PRO A 354 -73.31 88.20 68.34
CA PRO A 354 -74.28 87.30 68.96
C PRO A 354 -74.02 85.85 68.57
N CYS A 355 -73.97 84.96 69.56
CA CYS A 355 -73.61 83.55 69.35
C CYS A 355 -74.53 82.78 68.39
N SER A 356 -75.73 83.31 68.12
CA SER A 356 -76.70 82.78 67.16
C SER A 356 -76.31 83.05 65.70
N GLU A 357 -75.37 83.95 65.45
CA GLU A 357 -74.91 84.28 64.11
C GLU A 357 -74.27 83.06 63.41
N MET A 358 -74.50 82.98 62.11
CA MET A 358 -74.05 81.86 61.31
C MET A 358 -72.70 82.21 60.70
N ARG A 359 -71.64 81.55 61.16
CA ARG A 359 -70.27 81.72 60.62
C ARG A 359 -69.65 80.38 60.30
N LYS A 360 -68.63 80.40 59.45
CA LYS A 360 -67.69 79.28 59.34
C LYS A 360 -66.95 79.16 60.67
N PHE A 361 -66.21 78.10 60.89
CA PHE A 361 -65.51 77.88 62.15
C PHE A 361 -64.25 77.06 61.93
N ILE A 362 -63.31 77.17 62.86
CA ILE A 362 -62.05 76.43 62.79
C ILE A 362 -61.97 75.48 63.97
N CYS A 363 -61.73 74.20 63.68
CA CYS A 363 -61.45 73.18 64.68
C CYS A 363 -59.93 72.95 64.81
N GLU A 364 -59.47 72.66 66.02
CA GLU A 364 -58.14 72.12 66.30
C GLU A 364 -58.19 70.80 67.04
N LYS A 365 -57.29 69.88 66.65
CA LYS A 365 -57.10 68.58 67.29
C LYS A 365 -55.76 68.49 68.01
#